data_AF-A0A6L7LYN2-F1
#
_entry.id   AF-A0A6L7LYN2-F1
#
_cell.length_a   1.000
_cell.length_b   1.000
_cell.length_c   1.000
_cell.angle_alpha   90.00
_cell.angle_beta   90.00
_cell.angle_gamma   90.00
#
_symmetry.space_group_name_H-M   'P 1'
#
loop_
_entity.id
_entity.type
_entity.pdbx_description
1 polymer ?
#
loop_
_entity_poly.entity_id
_entity_poly.type
_entity_poly.pdbx_seq_one_letter_code
_entity_poly.pdbx_strand_id
1 'polypeptide(L)'
;MSDPQQEERDKKVIGLYGEMRLAMELHNRGWQVYRPYIDEKFDFVIMRSYCHKCEQFVNALHRQDRYDGKRRNVVTNLCDLCQKDSLQMLVRFVQVKTSEGIPVNAELKRYSFHPKLRYHLADGRVFYVWIQIWDENTVNYFIFNTSEVAKFDDMSLDTYQVTDNQKTELPILKDGVVLKKGRKYNYLVFEGFRNNFELFDEIIEDEVRLDS
;
A
#
# COMPACT_ATOMS: atom_id res chain seq x y z
N MET A 1 -11.56 -13.15 -31.73
CA MET A 1 -10.26 -12.79 -31.14
C MET A 1 -10.39 -11.35 -30.68
N SER A 2 -10.20 -11.10 -29.39
CA SER A 2 -10.19 -9.74 -28.82
C SER A 2 -9.06 -8.92 -29.44
N ASP A 3 -9.32 -7.63 -29.66
CA ASP A 3 -8.31 -6.69 -30.12
C ASP A 3 -7.23 -6.53 -29.01
N PRO A 4 -5.94 -6.82 -29.28
CA PRO A 4 -4.87 -6.68 -28.29
C PRO A 4 -4.80 -5.27 -27.66
N GLN A 5 -5.18 -4.23 -28.40
CA GLN A 5 -5.21 -2.86 -27.87
C GLN A 5 -6.34 -2.65 -26.87
N GLN A 6 -7.47 -3.35 -27.04
CA GLN A 6 -8.58 -3.32 -26.10
C GLN A 6 -8.20 -4.02 -24.79
N GLU A 7 -7.57 -5.19 -24.87
CA GLU A 7 -7.12 -5.92 -23.67
C GLU A 7 -6.11 -5.12 -22.83
N GLU A 8 -5.23 -4.36 -23.48
CA GLU A 8 -4.29 -3.50 -22.77
C GLU A 8 -4.99 -2.33 -22.06
N ARG A 9 -6.02 -1.74 -22.70
CA ARG A 9 -6.83 -0.68 -22.09
C ARG A 9 -7.60 -1.22 -20.88
N ASP A 10 -8.22 -2.38 -21.00
CA ASP A 10 -8.97 -3.00 -19.91
C ASP A 10 -8.06 -3.28 -18.70
N LYS A 11 -6.84 -3.77 -18.94
CA LYS A 11 -5.81 -3.97 -17.90
C LYS A 11 -5.38 -2.66 -17.23
N LYS A 12 -5.34 -1.54 -17.95
CA LYS A 12 -5.04 -0.22 -17.36
C LYS A 12 -6.21 0.28 -16.52
N VAL A 13 -7.44 0.09 -16.99
CA VAL A 13 -8.66 0.50 -16.26
C VAL A 13 -8.77 -0.25 -14.93
N ILE A 14 -8.57 -1.57 -14.91
CA ILE A 14 -8.64 -2.34 -13.67
C ILE A 14 -7.52 -1.97 -12.68
N GLY A 15 -6.32 -1.69 -13.19
CA GLY A 15 -5.20 -1.18 -12.40
C GLY A 15 -5.59 0.13 -11.70
N LEU A 16 -6.08 1.11 -12.47
CA LEU A 16 -6.53 2.40 -11.96
C LEU A 16 -7.69 2.27 -10.96
N TYR A 17 -8.65 1.39 -11.21
CA TYR A 17 -9.75 1.13 -10.28
C TYR A 17 -9.23 0.63 -8.93
N GLY A 18 -8.31 -0.34 -8.92
CA GLY A 18 -7.70 -0.84 -7.68
C GLY A 18 -6.91 0.24 -6.94
N GLU A 19 -6.11 1.03 -7.66
CA GLU A 19 -5.41 2.19 -7.11
C GLU A 19 -6.36 3.19 -6.44
N MET A 20 -7.45 3.58 -7.12
CA MET A 20 -8.43 4.52 -6.58
C MET A 20 -9.12 3.97 -5.33
N ARG A 21 -9.49 2.68 -5.33
CA ARG A 21 -10.09 2.01 -4.17
C ARG A 21 -9.15 2.04 -2.97
N LEU A 22 -7.88 1.68 -3.17
CA LEU A 22 -6.87 1.74 -2.11
C LEU A 22 -6.65 3.17 -1.60
N ALA A 23 -6.56 4.16 -2.49
CA ALA A 23 -6.39 5.56 -2.11
C ALA A 23 -7.55 6.06 -1.23
N MET A 24 -8.79 5.69 -1.56
CA MET A 24 -9.96 6.03 -0.75
C MET A 24 -9.93 5.34 0.62
N GLU A 25 -9.56 4.07 0.68
CA GLU A 25 -9.45 3.32 1.94
C GLU A 25 -8.37 3.92 2.85
N LEU A 26 -7.21 4.26 2.29
CA LEU A 26 -6.13 4.93 3.02
C LEU A 26 -6.57 6.32 3.51
N HIS A 27 -7.25 7.10 2.67
CA HIS A 27 -7.79 8.40 3.05
C HIS A 27 -8.79 8.30 4.21
N ASN A 28 -9.71 7.34 4.17
CA ASN A 28 -10.67 7.10 5.24
C ASN A 28 -9.99 6.71 6.57
N ARG A 29 -8.80 6.10 6.49
CA ARG A 29 -7.96 5.77 7.64
C ARG A 29 -7.07 6.93 8.12
N GLY A 30 -7.19 8.11 7.52
CA GLY A 30 -6.46 9.31 7.90
C GLY A 30 -5.07 9.44 7.26
N TRP A 31 -4.75 8.63 6.25
CA TRP A 31 -3.54 8.79 5.47
C TRP A 31 -3.73 9.87 4.39
N GLN A 32 -2.73 10.73 4.25
CA GLN A 32 -2.59 11.60 3.09
C GLN A 32 -1.98 10.77 1.96
N VAL A 33 -2.61 10.77 0.79
CA VAL A 33 -2.20 9.94 -0.35
C VAL A 33 -1.70 10.84 -1.49
N TYR A 34 -0.46 10.62 -1.91
CA TYR A 34 0.19 11.36 -2.98
C TYR A 34 0.59 10.42 -4.11
N ARG A 35 0.41 10.86 -5.35
CA ARG A 35 0.96 10.17 -6.52
C ARG A 35 2.33 10.78 -6.85
N PRO A 36 3.41 9.98 -6.94
CA PRO A 36 4.73 10.50 -7.27
C PRO A 36 4.78 11.00 -8.72
N TYR A 37 5.51 12.10 -8.95
CA TYR A 37 5.69 12.68 -10.29
C TYR A 37 7.01 12.28 -10.97
N ILE A 38 8.08 12.05 -10.19
CA ILE A 38 9.41 11.76 -10.73
C ILE A 38 9.66 10.25 -10.78
N ASP A 39 9.47 9.58 -9.64
CA ASP A 39 9.68 8.15 -9.53
C ASP A 39 8.36 7.39 -9.54
N GLU A 40 7.84 7.17 -10.75
CA GLU A 40 6.58 6.44 -11.00
C GLU A 40 6.70 4.92 -10.80
N LYS A 41 7.83 4.45 -10.26
CA LYS A 41 7.94 3.03 -9.90
C LYS A 41 7.10 2.70 -8.66
N PHE A 42 6.87 3.67 -7.77
CA PHE A 42 5.82 3.61 -6.75
C PHE A 42 4.51 4.16 -7.31
N ASP A 43 3.39 3.59 -6.86
CA ASP A 43 2.06 4.06 -7.27
C ASP A 43 1.57 5.15 -6.30
N PHE A 44 1.93 5.05 -5.01
CA PHE A 44 1.67 6.07 -4.00
C PHE A 44 2.86 6.35 -3.07
N VAL A 45 2.89 7.58 -2.56
CA VAL A 45 3.55 7.94 -1.29
C VAL A 45 2.43 8.31 -0.33
N ILE A 46 2.39 7.67 0.84
CA ILE A 46 1.40 7.98 1.87
C ILE A 46 2.05 8.54 3.11
N MET A 47 1.37 9.50 3.73
CA MET A 47 1.90 10.23 4.88
C MET A 47 0.87 10.36 5.99
N ARG A 48 1.33 10.26 7.23
CA ARG A 48 0.51 10.49 8.42
C ARG A 48 1.37 11.09 9.53
N SER A 49 0.80 11.97 10.32
CA SER A 49 1.52 12.67 11.38
C SER A 49 1.19 12.08 12.75
N TYR A 50 2.22 11.81 13.55
CA TYR A 50 2.11 11.27 14.90
C TYR A 50 2.64 12.28 15.92
N CYS A 51 1.92 12.43 17.03
CA CYS A 51 2.33 13.26 18.16
C CYS A 51 2.75 12.34 19.31
N HIS A 52 4.02 12.41 19.70
CA HIS A 52 4.54 11.57 20.80
C HIS A 52 3.95 11.96 22.14
N LYS A 53 3.68 13.25 22.33
CA LYS A 53 3.05 13.73 23.56
C LYS A 53 1.60 13.28 23.74
N CYS A 54 0.86 13.20 22.64
CA CYS A 54 -0.54 12.76 22.63
C CYS A 54 -0.71 11.26 22.38
N GLU A 55 0.39 10.57 22.07
CA GLU A 55 0.49 9.15 21.73
C GLU A 55 -0.51 8.71 20.65
N GLN A 56 -0.80 9.60 19.69
CA GLN A 56 -1.80 9.33 18.65
C GLN A 56 -1.50 10.07 17.35
N PHE A 57 -2.09 9.56 16.27
CA PHE A 57 -2.10 10.25 14.98
C PHE A 57 -3.00 11.47 15.02
N VAL A 58 -2.49 12.60 14.53
CA VAL A 58 -3.14 13.91 14.61
C VAL A 58 -2.85 14.72 13.36
N ASN A 59 -3.55 15.85 13.17
CA ASN A 59 -3.21 16.79 12.11
C ASN A 59 -2.22 17.84 12.61
N ALA A 60 -1.56 18.49 11.65
CA ALA A 60 -0.84 19.72 11.89
C ALA A 60 -1.78 20.83 12.38
N LEU A 61 -1.30 21.65 13.31
CA LEU A 61 -2.00 22.84 13.78
C LEU A 61 -2.06 23.88 12.67
N HIS A 62 -3.28 24.23 12.27
CA HIS A 62 -3.58 25.34 11.38
C HIS A 62 -3.91 26.57 12.22
N ARG A 63 -3.16 27.66 12.06
CA ARG A 63 -3.44 28.93 12.76
C ARG A 63 -3.56 30.08 11.77
N GLN A 64 -4.36 31.08 12.14
CA GLN A 64 -4.39 32.37 11.45
C GLN A 64 -3.48 33.34 12.16
N ASP A 65 -2.52 33.91 11.45
CA ASP A 65 -1.61 34.93 11.98
C ASP A 65 -1.58 36.18 11.10
N ARG A 66 -1.18 37.32 11.66
CA ARG A 66 -1.01 38.57 10.92
C ARG A 66 0.39 38.63 10.32
N TYR A 67 0.47 38.59 9.00
CA TYR A 67 1.69 38.84 8.25
C TYR A 67 1.45 39.99 7.28
N ASP A 68 2.25 41.06 7.41
CA ASP A 68 2.13 42.28 6.60
C ASP A 68 0.72 42.90 6.63
N GLY A 69 0.18 43.07 7.85
CA GLY A 69 -1.15 43.64 8.09
C GLY A 69 -2.34 42.78 7.65
N LYS A 70 -2.13 41.67 6.95
CA LYS A 70 -3.17 40.75 6.46
C LYS A 70 -3.21 39.47 7.28
N ARG A 71 -4.42 38.93 7.51
CA ARG A 71 -4.58 37.59 8.08
C ARG A 71 -4.16 36.54 7.05
N ARG A 72 -3.25 35.64 7.43
CA ARG A 72 -2.82 34.52 6.60
C ARG A 72 -2.95 33.22 7.37
N ASN A 73 -3.31 32.15 6.67
CA ASN A 73 -3.29 30.80 7.22
C ASN A 73 -1.84 30.30 7.23
N VAL A 74 -1.40 29.77 8.36
CA VAL A 74 -0.10 29.13 8.54
C VAL A 74 -0.35 27.72 9.03
N VAL A 75 0.15 26.74 8.27
CA VAL A 75 0.26 25.35 8.71
C VAL A 75 1.58 25.23 9.43
N THR A 76 1.55 24.73 10.66
CA THR A 76 2.76 24.51 11.48
C THR A 76 3.05 23.02 11.57
N ASN A 77 4.27 22.63 11.93
CA ASN A 77 4.60 21.24 12.26
C ASN A 77 4.18 20.85 13.69
N LEU A 78 3.36 21.65 14.37
CA LEU A 78 2.91 21.38 15.73
C LEU A 78 1.62 20.54 15.73
N CYS A 79 1.44 19.74 16.77
CA CYS A 79 0.19 19.01 17.02
C CYS A 79 -1.01 19.95 17.20
N ASP A 80 -2.12 19.70 16.51
CA ASP A 80 -3.37 20.45 16.65
C ASP A 80 -4.04 20.32 18.04
N LEU A 81 -3.87 19.17 18.71
CA LEU A 81 -4.41 18.91 20.04
C LEU A 81 -3.60 19.60 21.15
N CYS A 82 -2.30 19.29 21.27
CA CYS A 82 -1.49 19.80 22.38
C CYS A 82 -0.79 21.12 22.08
N GLN A 83 -0.65 21.50 20.80
CA GLN A 83 -0.03 22.73 20.31
C GLN A 83 1.41 22.96 20.82
N LYS A 84 2.08 21.88 21.26
CA LYS A 84 3.38 21.93 21.93
C LYS A 84 4.41 21.02 21.28
N ASP A 85 4.00 19.81 20.90
CA ASP A 85 4.89 18.81 20.32
C ASP A 85 5.01 19.00 18.80
N SER A 86 6.23 18.87 18.28
CA SER A 86 6.47 18.73 16.85
C SER A 86 5.98 17.37 16.38
N LEU A 87 5.33 17.32 15.23
CA LEU A 87 4.81 16.09 14.67
C LEU A 87 5.91 15.28 13.99
N GLN A 88 5.99 14.00 14.34
CA GLN A 88 6.72 13.01 13.56
C GLN A 88 5.92 12.68 12.30
N MET A 89 6.58 12.71 11.15
CA MET A 89 5.96 12.38 9.87
C MET A 89 6.31 10.93 9.51
N LEU A 90 5.30 10.07 9.48
CA LEU A 90 5.44 8.72 8.94
C LEU A 90 5.26 8.78 7.43
N VAL A 91 6.21 8.23 6.68
CA VAL A 91 6.16 8.19 5.22
C VAL A 91 6.30 6.75 4.73
N ARG A 92 5.35 6.28 3.94
CA ARG A 92 5.36 4.93 3.36
C ARG A 92 5.30 5.03 1.85
N PHE A 93 6.11 4.23 1.17
CA PHE A 93 6.10 4.10 -0.29
C PHE A 93 5.33 2.84 -0.66
N VAL A 94 4.33 2.98 -1.52
CA VAL A 94 3.38 1.90 -1.82
C VAL A 94 3.42 1.57 -3.29
N GLN A 95 3.70 0.30 -3.58
CA GLN A 95 3.52 -0.29 -4.90
C GLN A 95 2.22 -1.11 -4.92
N VAL A 96 1.40 -0.94 -5.95
CA VAL A 96 0.08 -1.53 -6.08
C VAL A 96 0.03 -2.47 -7.29
N LYS A 97 -0.62 -3.61 -7.12
CA LYS A 97 -1.02 -4.48 -8.23
C LYS A 97 -2.43 -4.95 -8.02
N THR A 98 -3.20 -5.01 -9.11
CA THR A 98 -4.61 -5.37 -9.08
C THR A 98 -4.85 -6.60 -9.95
N SER A 99 -5.73 -7.50 -9.51
CA SER A 99 -6.12 -8.69 -10.29
C SER A 99 -7.55 -9.13 -10.01
N GLU A 100 -8.25 -9.64 -11.03
CA GLU A 100 -9.65 -10.09 -10.94
C GLU A 100 -9.81 -11.60 -10.78
N GLY A 101 -8.77 -12.37 -11.11
CA GLY A 101 -8.77 -13.82 -11.03
C GLY A 101 -9.70 -14.50 -12.05
N ILE A 102 -9.56 -15.81 -12.18
CA ILE A 102 -10.39 -16.67 -13.04
C ILE A 102 -11.34 -17.46 -12.15
N PRO A 103 -12.67 -17.32 -12.29
CA PRO A 103 -13.63 -18.10 -11.52
C PRO A 103 -13.45 -19.61 -11.69
N VAL A 104 -13.47 -20.34 -10.57
CA VAL A 104 -13.57 -21.80 -10.53
C VAL A 104 -14.99 -22.21 -10.13
N ASN A 105 -15.54 -21.54 -9.13
CA ASN A 105 -16.94 -21.66 -8.71
C ASN A 105 -17.39 -20.35 -8.02
N ALA A 106 -18.58 -20.34 -7.41
CA ALA A 106 -19.16 -19.15 -6.78
C ALA A 106 -18.34 -18.56 -5.62
N GLU A 107 -17.50 -19.38 -4.97
CA GLU A 107 -16.74 -19.00 -3.78
C GLU A 107 -15.22 -19.12 -3.99
N LEU A 108 -14.76 -19.63 -5.14
CA LEU A 108 -13.34 -19.81 -5.45
C LEU A 108 -12.92 -19.18 -6.79
N LYS A 109 -11.85 -18.37 -6.75
CA LYS A 109 -11.14 -17.86 -7.94
C LYS A 109 -9.67 -18.27 -7.91
N ARG A 110 -9.08 -18.39 -9.10
CA ARG A 110 -7.64 -18.61 -9.29
C ARG A 110 -6.97 -17.33 -9.74
N TYR A 111 -5.92 -16.94 -9.02
CA TYR A 111 -5.17 -15.73 -9.31
C TYR A 111 -3.74 -16.08 -9.67
N SER A 112 -3.19 -15.39 -10.67
CA SER A 112 -1.77 -15.49 -11.01
C SER A 112 -0.98 -14.46 -10.21
N PHE A 113 -0.24 -14.89 -9.20
CA PHE A 113 0.53 -14.02 -8.33
C PHE A 113 2.03 -14.05 -8.65
N HIS A 114 2.63 -12.87 -8.68
CA HIS A 114 4.07 -12.68 -8.59
C HIS A 114 4.32 -11.28 -8.01
N PRO A 115 5.05 -11.14 -6.88
CA PRO A 115 5.40 -9.82 -6.37
C PRO A 115 6.50 -9.25 -7.27
N LYS A 116 6.15 -8.49 -8.30
CA LYS A 116 7.13 -7.86 -9.20
C LYS A 116 7.67 -6.59 -8.53
N LEU A 117 8.46 -6.77 -7.48
CA LEU A 117 9.02 -5.66 -6.69
C LEU A 117 9.91 -4.78 -7.57
N ARG A 118 9.66 -3.48 -7.55
CA ARG A 118 10.54 -2.49 -8.18
C ARG A 118 11.55 -1.91 -7.20
N TYR A 119 11.22 -1.96 -5.91
CA TYR A 119 12.03 -1.51 -4.81
C TYR A 119 11.95 -2.49 -3.64
N HIS A 120 13.06 -2.58 -2.94
CA HIS A 120 13.19 -3.24 -1.65
C HIS A 120 14.10 -2.33 -0.83
N LEU A 121 13.54 -1.70 0.21
CA LEU A 121 14.32 -0.89 1.14
C LEU A 121 14.32 -1.61 2.49
N ALA A 122 15.50 -1.80 3.06
CA ALA A 122 15.70 -2.48 4.33
C ALA A 122 15.19 -1.65 5.54
N ASP A 123 14.82 -0.40 5.32
CA ASP A 123 14.36 0.54 6.34
C ASP A 123 12.87 0.37 6.71
N GLY A 124 12.17 -0.61 6.13
CA GLY A 124 10.79 -0.91 6.47
C GLY A 124 9.77 0.09 5.92
N ARG A 125 10.13 1.03 5.04
CA ARG A 125 9.18 2.05 4.54
C ARG A 125 8.46 1.67 3.24
N VAL A 126 8.87 0.58 2.59
CA VAL A 126 8.32 0.17 1.29
C VAL A 126 7.37 -1.00 1.45
N PHE A 127 6.16 -0.79 0.94
CA PHE A 127 5.06 -1.73 0.99
C PHE A 127 4.60 -2.11 -0.41
N TYR A 128 4.14 -3.34 -0.53
CA TYR A 128 3.45 -3.83 -1.70
C TYR A 128 2.03 -4.20 -1.32
N VAL A 129 1.07 -3.70 -2.07
CA VAL A 129 -0.35 -4.00 -1.91
C VAL A 129 -0.84 -4.75 -3.13
N TRP A 130 -1.22 -6.00 -2.92
CA TRP A 130 -1.92 -6.78 -3.92
C TRP A 130 -3.43 -6.71 -3.67
N ILE A 131 -4.15 -6.17 -4.65
CA ILE A 131 -5.59 -6.00 -4.61
C ILE A 131 -6.24 -7.10 -5.44
N GLN A 132 -7.05 -7.92 -4.77
CA GLN A 132 -7.90 -8.88 -5.43
C GLN A 132 -9.31 -8.36 -5.53
N ILE A 133 -9.77 -8.20 -6.76
CA ILE A 133 -11.14 -7.83 -7.06
C ILE A 133 -11.92 -9.12 -7.25
N TRP A 134 -12.86 -9.37 -6.36
CA TRP A 134 -13.80 -10.47 -6.52
C TRP A 134 -15.00 -10.02 -7.36
N ASP A 135 -15.62 -8.94 -6.92
CA ASP A 135 -16.69 -8.23 -7.62
C ASP A 135 -16.64 -6.74 -7.23
N GLU A 136 -17.61 -5.96 -7.68
CA GLU A 136 -17.66 -4.51 -7.43
C GLU A 136 -17.69 -4.16 -5.93
N ASN A 137 -18.13 -5.05 -5.05
CA ASN A 137 -18.29 -4.80 -3.61
C ASN A 137 -17.30 -5.58 -2.74
N THR A 138 -16.66 -6.59 -3.30
CA THR A 138 -15.82 -7.54 -2.57
C THR A 138 -14.38 -7.43 -3.08
N VAL A 139 -13.52 -6.85 -2.24
CA VAL A 139 -12.11 -6.64 -2.52
C VAL A 139 -11.29 -7.12 -1.33
N ASN A 140 -10.19 -7.82 -1.61
CA ASN A 140 -9.21 -8.21 -0.60
C ASN A 140 -7.89 -7.48 -0.85
N TYR A 141 -7.34 -6.85 0.18
CA TYR A 141 -6.03 -6.21 0.15
C TYR A 141 -5.03 -7.14 0.82
N PHE A 142 -3.98 -7.56 0.13
CA PHE A 142 -2.85 -8.24 0.76
C PHE A 142 -1.71 -7.24 0.85
N ILE A 143 -1.47 -6.77 2.08
CA ILE A 143 -0.54 -5.69 2.41
C ILE A 143 0.65 -6.32 3.10
N PHE A 144 1.85 -6.10 2.57
CA PHE A 144 3.07 -6.58 3.21
C PHE A 144 4.23 -5.61 2.99
N ASN A 145 5.11 -5.55 3.99
CA ASN A 145 6.38 -4.88 3.85
C ASN A 145 7.25 -5.65 2.86
N THR A 146 8.01 -4.94 2.02
CA THR A 146 8.89 -5.62 1.03
C THR A 146 10.00 -6.44 1.68
N SER A 147 10.34 -6.20 2.95
CA SER A 147 11.23 -7.06 3.75
C SER A 147 10.66 -8.46 4.00
N GLU A 148 9.34 -8.63 3.96
CA GLU A 148 8.67 -9.90 4.24
C GLU A 148 8.52 -10.81 3.02
N VAL A 149 8.88 -10.32 1.82
CA VAL A 149 8.67 -11.06 0.57
C VAL A 149 9.46 -12.38 0.53
N ALA A 150 10.59 -12.46 1.23
CA ALA A 150 11.34 -13.70 1.42
C ALA A 150 10.52 -14.84 2.08
N LYS A 151 9.39 -14.54 2.73
CA LYS A 151 8.49 -15.56 3.31
C LYS A 151 7.73 -16.37 2.24
N PHE A 152 7.57 -15.82 1.03
CA PHE A 152 6.73 -16.42 -0.01
C PHE A 152 7.26 -16.28 -1.45
N ASP A 153 8.46 -15.73 -1.63
CA ASP A 153 9.12 -15.60 -2.92
C ASP A 153 10.65 -15.69 -2.80
N ASP A 154 11.33 -15.97 -3.92
CA ASP A 154 12.79 -16.11 -3.98
C ASP A 154 13.50 -14.78 -4.27
N MET A 155 13.98 -14.14 -3.21
CA MET A 155 14.70 -12.88 -3.29
C MET A 155 16.10 -12.98 -3.91
N SER A 156 16.64 -14.19 -4.13
CA SER A 156 18.01 -14.36 -4.66
C SER A 156 18.09 -14.28 -6.19
N LEU A 157 16.98 -14.03 -6.89
CA LEU A 157 16.95 -13.96 -8.34
C LEU A 157 17.47 -12.60 -8.84
N ASP A 158 18.52 -12.60 -9.67
CA ASP A 158 19.22 -11.40 -10.17
C ASP A 158 18.32 -10.38 -10.88
N THR A 159 17.19 -10.83 -11.41
CA THR A 159 16.20 -9.96 -12.03
C THR A 159 14.82 -10.27 -11.46
N TYR A 160 14.34 -9.41 -10.55
CA TYR A 160 12.89 -9.26 -10.28
C TYR A 160 12.10 -8.82 -11.54
N GLN A 161 12.77 -8.62 -12.68
CA GLN A 161 12.15 -8.65 -14.01
C GLN A 161 11.75 -10.08 -14.38
N VAL A 162 10.58 -10.46 -13.88
CA VAL A 162 9.88 -11.72 -14.11
C VAL A 162 9.75 -12.07 -15.59
N THR A 163 10.14 -13.30 -15.93
CA THR A 163 9.58 -14.05 -17.06
C THR A 163 8.30 -14.75 -16.60
N ASP A 164 7.25 -14.84 -17.44
CA ASP A 164 5.92 -15.36 -17.05
C ASP A 164 5.93 -16.74 -16.37
N ASN A 165 7.02 -17.50 -16.50
CA ASN A 165 7.22 -18.83 -15.94
C ASN A 165 7.39 -18.87 -14.40
N GLN A 166 7.51 -17.72 -13.73
CA GLN A 166 7.67 -17.64 -12.26
C GLN A 166 6.35 -17.31 -11.53
N LYS A 167 5.24 -17.12 -12.27
CA LYS A 167 3.93 -16.86 -11.67
C LYS A 167 3.43 -18.06 -10.88
N THR A 168 2.98 -17.81 -9.66
CA THR A 168 2.33 -18.82 -8.83
C THR A 168 0.82 -18.66 -8.91
N GLU A 169 0.14 -19.70 -9.37
CA GLU A 169 -1.32 -19.76 -9.27
C GLU A 169 -1.74 -19.92 -7.80
N LEU A 170 -2.55 -19.00 -7.28
CA LEU A 170 -3.13 -19.00 -5.94
C LEU A 170 -4.66 -19.18 -6.05
N PRO A 171 -5.22 -20.33 -5.61
CA PRO A 171 -6.65 -20.51 -5.37
C PRO A 171 -7.04 -19.77 -4.09
N ILE A 172 -7.97 -18.82 -4.21
CA ILE A 172 -8.35 -17.91 -3.14
C ILE A 172 -9.87 -17.82 -3.04
N LEU A 173 -10.38 -17.99 -1.82
CA LEU A 173 -11.80 -17.92 -1.52
C LEU A 173 -12.31 -16.47 -1.60
N LYS A 174 -13.63 -16.30 -1.67
CA LYS A 174 -14.28 -14.98 -1.72
C LYS A 174 -13.88 -14.08 -0.55
N ASP A 175 -13.73 -14.66 0.64
CA ASP A 175 -13.26 -13.98 1.84
C ASP A 175 -11.76 -13.68 1.85
N GLY A 176 -11.00 -14.07 0.82
CA GLY A 176 -9.57 -13.82 0.70
C GLY A 176 -8.69 -14.90 1.34
N VAL A 177 -9.24 -16.02 1.82
CA VAL A 177 -8.42 -17.13 2.33
C VAL A 177 -7.67 -17.82 1.19
N VAL A 178 -6.34 -17.88 1.29
CA VAL A 178 -5.46 -18.55 0.31
C VAL A 178 -5.36 -20.04 0.62
N LEU A 179 -5.67 -20.90 -0.35
CA LEU A 179 -5.77 -22.36 -0.12
C LEU A 179 -4.49 -23.13 -0.49
N LYS A 180 -3.44 -22.47 -0.98
CA LYS A 180 -2.24 -23.15 -1.50
C LYS A 180 -1.15 -23.30 -0.45
N LYS A 181 -0.78 -24.56 -0.18
CA LYS A 181 0.51 -24.92 0.40
C LYS A 181 1.46 -25.22 -0.75
N GLY A 182 2.39 -24.30 -1.04
CA GLY A 182 3.39 -24.53 -2.08
C GLY A 182 4.41 -25.58 -1.66
N ARG A 183 5.22 -26.07 -2.62
CA ARG A 183 6.31 -27.01 -2.33
C ARG A 183 7.50 -26.31 -1.65
N LYS A 184 7.83 -25.11 -2.12
CA LYS A 184 8.94 -24.28 -1.61
C LYS A 184 8.47 -23.28 -0.55
N TYR A 185 7.31 -22.66 -0.77
CA TYR A 185 6.75 -21.62 0.09
C TYR A 185 5.37 -22.00 0.63
N ASN A 186 5.08 -21.59 1.86
CA ASN A 186 3.76 -21.74 2.46
C ASN A 186 2.94 -20.44 2.27
N TYR A 187 2.03 -20.42 1.29
CA TYR A 187 1.22 -19.23 0.99
C TYR A 187 0.08 -19.00 1.99
N LEU A 188 -0.06 -19.84 3.02
CA LEU A 188 -0.96 -19.54 4.15
C LEU A 188 -0.53 -18.27 4.92
N VAL A 189 0.72 -17.84 4.79
CA VAL A 189 1.21 -16.57 5.37
C VAL A 189 0.39 -15.36 4.92
N PHE A 190 -0.30 -15.44 3.78
CA PHE A 190 -1.16 -14.37 3.27
C PHE A 190 -2.34 -14.04 4.18
N GLU A 191 -2.72 -14.96 5.08
CA GLU A 191 -3.74 -14.68 6.11
C GLU A 191 -3.34 -13.48 6.99
N GLY A 192 -2.06 -13.36 7.35
CA GLY A 192 -1.55 -12.23 8.15
C GLY A 192 -1.42 -10.91 7.39
N PHE A 193 -1.43 -10.97 6.06
CA PHE A 193 -1.34 -9.79 5.17
C PHE A 193 -2.71 -9.27 4.74
N ARG A 194 -3.76 -10.07 4.92
CA ARG A 194 -5.09 -9.74 4.41
C ARG A 194 -5.74 -8.63 5.23
N ASN A 195 -6.06 -7.52 4.57
CA ASN A 195 -6.71 -6.32 5.09
C ASN A 195 -6.03 -5.75 6.35
N ASN A 196 -4.73 -6.01 6.50
CA ASN A 196 -3.93 -5.56 7.64
C ASN A 196 -3.32 -4.18 7.35
N PHE A 197 -4.15 -3.15 7.41
CA PHE A 197 -3.75 -1.77 7.15
C PHE A 197 -2.94 -1.16 8.31
N GLU A 198 -3.04 -1.77 9.48
CA GLU A 198 -2.34 -1.38 10.70
C GLU A 198 -0.82 -1.49 10.51
N LEU A 199 -0.35 -2.32 9.56
CA LEU A 199 1.06 -2.38 9.16
C LEU A 199 1.61 -1.03 8.69
N PHE A 200 0.78 -0.14 8.15
CA PHE A 200 1.25 1.20 7.76
C PHE A 200 1.51 2.10 8.97
N ASP A 201 0.81 1.86 10.08
CA ASP A 201 0.85 2.69 11.29
C ASP A 201 2.05 2.37 12.20
N GLU A 202 2.83 1.32 11.89
CA GLU A 202 4.05 0.97 12.64
C GLU A 202 5.04 2.14 12.66
N ILE A 203 5.38 2.65 13.84
CA ILE A 203 6.35 3.74 14.02
C ILE A 203 7.75 3.15 13.95
N ILE A 204 8.56 3.66 13.03
CA ILE A 204 9.96 3.26 12.88
C ILE A 204 10.82 4.32 13.60
N GLU A 205 11.62 3.91 14.59
CA GLU A 205 12.33 4.81 15.52
C GLU A 205 13.25 5.84 14.82
N ASP A 206 13.70 5.54 13.60
CA ASP A 206 14.55 6.42 12.77
C ASP A 206 13.78 7.39 11.85
N GLU A 207 12.45 7.45 11.93
CA GLU A 207 11.68 8.40 11.13
C GLU A 207 11.84 9.84 11.64
N VAL A 208 12.36 10.69 10.74
CA VAL A 208 12.78 12.07 10.96
C VAL A 208 11.85 12.82 11.91
N ARG A 209 12.33 13.07 13.14
CA ARG A 209 11.88 14.24 13.89
C ARG A 209 12.44 15.46 13.19
N LEU A 210 11.57 16.26 12.60
CA LEU A 210 11.92 17.58 12.08
C LEU A 210 12.12 18.53 13.26
N ASP A 211 13.11 18.23 14.10
CA ASP A 211 13.51 19.08 15.22
C ASP A 211 14.91 19.66 14.94
N SER A 212 14.93 21.01 14.95
CA SER A 212 16.02 21.97 14.75
C SER A 212 16.54 22.21 13.33
#